data_AF-A0A7X8LC67-F1
#
_entry.id   AF-A0A7X8LC67-F1
#
_cell.length_a   1.000
_cell.length_b   1.000
_cell.length_c   1.000
_cell.angle_alpha   90.00
_cell.angle_beta   90.00
_cell.angle_gamma   90.00
#
_symmetry.space_group_name_H-M   'P 1'
#
loop_
_entity.id
_entity.type
_entity.pdbx_description
1 polymer ?
#
loop_
_entity_poly.entity_id
_entity_poly.type
_entity_poly.pdbx_seq_one_letter_code
_entity_poly.pdbx_strand_id
1 'polypeptide(L)'
;MGQFTIASMITFIFILGSILLKGKYISEVNLQKYIINIVVFSFSILCLTFFINNLTKNKFIINGIGIVLSLGTSFLSGVMVPQQLLSDKVLKIAKFFPTYYFVKINDMRVNSFLDVKAEIFMQLLFALAFLLLGLYFSRVSQKA
;
A
#
# COMPACT_ATOMS: atom_id res chain seq x y z
N MET A 1 17.86 4.93 12.32
CA MET A 1 18.73 5.62 11.35
C MET A 1 19.23 4.68 10.26
N GLY A 2 19.92 3.57 10.56
CA GLY A 2 20.44 2.65 9.52
C GLY A 2 19.41 2.07 8.53
N GLN A 3 18.21 1.69 9.00
CA GLN A 3 17.15 1.18 8.11
C GLN A 3 16.65 2.22 7.10
N PHE A 4 16.62 3.49 7.51
CA PHE A 4 16.19 4.60 6.64
C PHE A 4 17.23 4.87 5.56
N THR A 5 18.52 4.81 5.92
CA THR A 5 19.64 4.94 4.97
C THR A 5 19.64 3.82 3.94
N ILE A 6 19.43 2.57 4.38
CA ILE A 6 19.38 1.40 3.48
C ILE A 6 18.19 1.50 2.53
N ALA A 7 17.01 1.84 3.05
CA ALA A 7 15.81 2.02 2.23
C ALA A 7 15.98 3.13 1.18
N SER A 8 16.55 4.26 1.59
CA SER A 8 16.87 5.38 0.68
C SER A 8 17.86 4.95 -0.41
N MET A 9 18.91 4.21 -0.04
CA MET A 9 19.95 3.79 -0.97
C MET A 9 19.43 2.78 -2.00
N ILE A 10 18.65 1.79 -1.56
CA ILE A 10 18.00 0.81 -2.46
C ILE A 10 17.04 1.53 -3.41
N THR A 11 16.19 2.42 -2.90
CA THR A 11 15.23 3.15 -3.72
C THR A 11 15.93 4.00 -4.78
N PHE A 12 17.04 4.65 -4.42
CA PHE A 12 17.84 5.44 -5.34
C PHE A 12 18.46 4.59 -6.45
N ILE A 13 18.98 3.39 -6.13
CA ILE A 13 19.54 2.46 -7.12
C ILE A 13 18.49 2.04 -8.16
N PHE A 14 17.26 1.74 -7.70
CA PHE A 14 16.17 1.32 -8.59
C PHE A 14 15.66 2.45 -9.47
N ILE A 15 15.59 3.68 -8.93
CA ILE A 15 15.24 4.87 -9.71
C ILE A 15 16.29 5.14 -10.80
N LEU A 16 17.58 5.11 -10.45
CA LEU A 16 18.68 5.26 -11.41
C LEU A 16 18.66 4.18 -12.48
N GLY A 17 18.47 2.91 -12.10
CA GLY A 17 18.36 1.80 -13.04
C GLY A 17 17.17 1.95 -13.98
N SER A 18 16.02 2.39 -13.49
CA SER A 18 14.84 2.67 -14.30
C SER A 18 15.08 3.81 -15.30
N ILE A 19 15.78 4.87 -14.88
CA ILE A 19 16.12 6.00 -15.74
C ILE A 19 17.10 5.58 -16.85
N LEU A 20 18.10 4.77 -16.53
CA LEU A 20 19.07 4.28 -17.52
C LEU A 20 18.44 3.33 -18.54
N LEU A 21 17.52 2.45 -18.10
CA LEU A 21 16.87 1.45 -18.97
C LEU A 21 15.71 2.02 -19.80
N LYS A 22 14.96 2.98 -19.26
CA LYS A 22 13.73 3.53 -19.88
C LYS A 22 13.72 5.04 -19.99
N GLY A 23 14.89 5.70 -19.95
CA GLY A 23 15.05 7.17 -19.95
C GLY A 23 14.24 7.91 -21.01
N LYS A 24 14.07 7.32 -22.19
CA LYS A 24 13.30 7.89 -23.30
C LYS A 24 11.78 7.91 -23.08
N TYR A 25 11.26 7.06 -22.20
CA TYR A 25 9.83 6.92 -21.90
C TYR A 25 9.40 7.69 -20.64
N ILE A 26 10.33 8.32 -19.90
CA ILE A 26 10.03 9.01 -18.64
C ILE A 26 9.04 10.18 -18.86
N SER A 27 9.14 10.87 -20.00
CA SER A 27 8.20 11.98 -20.33
C SER A 27 6.78 11.51 -20.65
N GLU A 28 6.57 10.23 -20.97
CA GLU A 28 5.24 9.66 -21.20
C GLU A 28 4.63 9.08 -19.92
N VAL A 29 5.40 9.01 -18.83
CA VAL A 29 4.97 8.43 -17.56
C VAL A 29 4.28 9.51 -16.73
N ASN A 30 3.02 9.26 -16.36
CA ASN A 30 2.27 10.14 -15.47
C ASN A 30 2.79 10.03 -14.02
N LEU A 31 3.91 10.70 -13.73
CA LEU A 31 4.60 10.68 -12.43
C LEU A 31 3.68 11.13 -11.28
N GLN A 32 2.81 12.09 -11.54
CA GLN A 32 1.87 12.62 -10.56
C GLN A 32 0.94 11.52 -10.02
N LYS A 33 0.45 10.61 -10.89
CA LYS A 33 -0.35 9.45 -10.47
C LYS A 33 0.41 8.60 -9.45
N TYR A 34 1.65 8.24 -9.75
CA TYR A 34 2.45 7.35 -8.91
C TYR A 34 2.76 7.96 -7.54
N ILE A 35 3.12 9.26 -7.51
CA ILE A 35 3.41 9.99 -6.27
C ILE A 35 2.19 10.06 -5.37
N ILE A 36 1.01 10.39 -5.92
CA ILE A 36 -0.21 10.47 -5.12
C ILE A 36 -0.61 9.08 -4.62
N ASN A 37 -0.55 8.07 -5.49
CA ASN A 37 -0.89 6.70 -5.12
C ASN A 37 -0.01 6.17 -3.97
N ILE A 38 1.30 6.38 -4.01
CA ILE A 38 2.19 5.91 -2.94
C ILE A 38 1.94 6.66 -1.62
N VAL A 39 1.65 7.97 -1.67
CA VAL A 39 1.35 8.76 -0.46
C VAL A 39 0.06 8.29 0.20
N VAL A 40 -1.02 8.13 -0.58
CA VAL A 40 -2.33 7.71 -0.06
C VAL A 40 -2.27 6.26 0.44
N PHE A 41 -1.61 5.37 -0.29
CA PHE A 41 -1.40 3.99 0.15
C PHE A 41 -0.58 3.94 1.45
N SER A 42 0.53 4.69 1.54
CA SER A 42 1.36 4.74 2.75
C SER A 42 0.57 5.24 3.96
N PHE A 43 -0.28 6.26 3.79
CA PHE A 43 -1.16 6.73 4.84
C PHE A 43 -2.13 5.65 5.31
N SER A 44 -2.68 4.86 4.39
CA SER A 44 -3.55 3.72 4.72
C SER A 44 -2.83 2.64 5.54
N ILE A 45 -1.59 2.31 5.16
CA ILE A 45 -0.75 1.34 5.87
C ILE A 45 -0.29 1.86 7.24
N LEU A 46 -0.02 3.16 7.37
CA LEU A 46 0.24 3.79 8.67
C LEU A 46 -0.95 3.65 9.60
N CYS A 47 -2.17 3.89 9.12
CA CYS A 47 -3.39 3.73 9.90
C CYS A 47 -3.62 2.26 10.32
N LEU A 48 -3.36 1.31 9.41
CA LEU A 48 -3.39 -0.13 9.71
C LEU A 48 -2.37 -0.50 10.79
N THR A 49 -1.15 0.01 10.68
CA THR A 49 -0.08 -0.21 11.64
C THR A 49 -0.44 0.35 13.01
N PHE A 50 -1.01 1.56 13.04
CA PHE A 50 -1.55 2.16 14.27
C PHE A 50 -2.64 1.29 14.90
N PHE A 51 -3.58 0.78 14.11
CA PHE A 51 -4.60 -0.15 14.60
C PHE A 51 -3.99 -1.42 15.22
N ILE A 52 -3.09 -2.10 14.52
CA ILE A 52 -2.45 -3.35 15.01
C ILE A 52 -1.70 -3.10 16.33
N ASN A 53 -0.98 -1.98 16.45
CA ASN A 53 -0.25 -1.61 17.67
C ASN A 53 -1.16 -1.25 18.87
N ASN A 54 -2.42 -0.89 18.61
CA ASN A 54 -3.42 -0.70 19.66
C ASN A 54 -4.19 -1.98 19.99
N LEU A 55 -4.27 -2.94 19.05
CA LEU A 55 -4.93 -4.22 19.27
C LEU A 55 -4.14 -5.14 20.22
N THR A 56 -2.81 -5.15 20.13
CA THR A 56 -1.96 -5.94 21.03
C THR A 56 -0.64 -5.24 21.31
N LYS A 57 -0.07 -5.44 22.50
CA LYS A 57 1.27 -4.97 22.87
C LYS A 57 2.36 -6.02 22.67
N ASN A 58 1.99 -7.26 22.32
CA ASN A 58 2.95 -8.32 22.10
C ASN A 58 3.67 -8.14 20.75
N LYS A 59 4.96 -7.79 20.81
CA LYS A 59 5.81 -7.57 19.62
C LYS A 59 5.91 -8.79 18.71
N PHE A 60 5.87 -10.01 19.27
CA PHE A 60 5.90 -11.23 18.48
C PHE A 60 4.65 -11.35 17.59
N ILE A 61 3.47 -11.04 18.15
CA ILE A 61 2.20 -11.07 17.41
C ILE A 61 2.18 -9.95 16.35
N ILE A 62 2.59 -8.73 16.70
CA ILE A 62 2.66 -7.60 15.75
C ILE A 62 3.55 -7.97 14.55
N ASN A 63 4.73 -8.54 14.81
CA ASN A 63 5.65 -8.96 13.75
C ASN A 63 5.06 -10.08 12.89
N GLY A 64 4.43 -11.09 13.51
CA GLY A 64 3.76 -12.17 12.78
C GLY A 64 2.66 -11.66 11.85
N ILE A 65 1.79 -10.77 12.34
CA ILE A 65 0.74 -10.13 11.54
C ILE A 65 1.36 -9.33 10.39
N GLY A 66 2.41 -8.54 10.68
CA GLY A 66 3.09 -7.72 9.66
C GLY A 66 3.62 -8.54 8.50
N ILE A 67 4.24 -9.69 8.78
CA ILE A 67 4.77 -10.60 7.75
C ILE A 67 3.61 -11.19 6.92
N VAL A 68 2.59 -11.74 7.59
CA VAL A 68 1.46 -12.39 6.91
C VAL A 68 0.68 -11.40 6.05
N LEU A 69 0.41 -10.19 6.56
CA LEU A 69 -0.28 -9.16 5.79
C LEU A 69 0.58 -8.66 4.62
N SER A 70 1.87 -8.41 4.83
CA SER A 70 2.76 -7.94 3.77
C SER A 70 2.88 -8.96 2.63
N LEU A 71 3.28 -10.20 2.94
CA LEU A 71 3.44 -11.25 1.94
C LEU A 71 2.11 -11.70 1.35
N GLY A 72 1.12 -11.99 2.20
CA GLY A 72 -0.19 -12.46 1.77
C GLY A 72 -0.87 -11.48 0.82
N THR A 73 -0.91 -10.20 1.18
CA THR A 73 -1.52 -9.19 0.28
C THR A 73 -0.70 -8.95 -0.97
N SER A 74 0.63 -9.08 -0.94
CA SER A 74 1.48 -8.96 -2.13
C SER A 74 1.12 -9.98 -3.22
N PHE A 75 0.87 -11.24 -2.84
CA PHE A 75 0.43 -12.28 -3.77
C PHE A 75 -1.00 -12.08 -4.26
N LEU A 76 -1.94 -11.77 -3.35
CA LEU A 76 -3.36 -11.66 -3.68
C LEU A 76 -3.68 -10.40 -4.51
N SER A 77 -2.98 -9.29 -4.25
CA SER A 77 -3.26 -7.97 -4.83
C SER A 77 -2.55 -7.71 -6.15
N GLY A 78 -1.66 -8.63 -6.53
CA GLY A 78 -0.92 -8.61 -7.77
C GLY A 78 0.35 -7.78 -7.80
N VAL A 79 0.97 -7.56 -6.63
CA VAL A 79 2.34 -7.02 -6.54
C VAL A 79 3.34 -8.07 -7.05
N MET A 80 3.15 -9.34 -6.67
CA MET A 80 4.03 -10.45 -7.06
C MET A 80 3.58 -11.14 -8.35
N VAL A 81 2.26 -11.26 -8.57
CA VAL A 81 1.66 -11.93 -9.74
C VAL A 81 0.68 -10.96 -10.40
N PRO A 82 0.90 -10.51 -11.65
CA PRO A 82 0.05 -9.52 -12.31
C PRO A 82 -1.44 -9.80 -12.13
N GLN A 83 -2.26 -8.78 -11.84
CA GLN A 83 -3.69 -8.95 -11.54
C GLN A 83 -4.46 -9.67 -12.66
N GLN A 84 -3.99 -9.54 -13.90
CA GLN A 84 -4.55 -10.18 -15.10
C GLN A 84 -4.40 -11.71 -15.11
N LEU A 85 -3.43 -12.25 -14.36
CA LEU A 85 -3.17 -13.68 -14.24
C LEU A 85 -3.86 -14.32 -13.02
N LEU A 86 -4.45 -13.51 -12.14
CA LEU A 86 -5.14 -13.99 -10.94
C LEU A 86 -6.60 -14.32 -11.27
N SER A 87 -7.10 -15.42 -10.71
CA SER A 87 -8.51 -15.81 -10.85
C SER A 87 -9.45 -14.78 -10.18
N ASP A 88 -10.66 -14.64 -10.71
CA ASP A 88 -11.70 -13.74 -10.17
C ASP A 88 -11.98 -13.95 -8.67
N LYS A 89 -11.90 -15.19 -8.20
CA LYS A 89 -12.10 -15.50 -6.77
C LYS A 89 -11.00 -14.88 -5.91
N VAL A 90 -9.76 -14.92 -6.36
CA VAL A 90 -8.61 -14.32 -5.67
C VAL A 90 -8.75 -12.80 -5.67
N LEU A 91 -9.09 -12.20 -6.82
CA LEU A 91 -9.30 -10.76 -6.93
C LEU A 91 -10.45 -10.25 -6.06
N LYS A 92 -11.51 -11.05 -5.86
CA LYS A 92 -12.59 -10.71 -4.91
C LYS A 92 -12.09 -10.61 -3.47
N ILE A 93 -11.19 -11.50 -3.05
CA ILE A 93 -10.56 -11.43 -1.72
C ILE A 93 -9.59 -10.24 -1.65
N ALA A 94 -8.81 -10.02 -2.70
CA ALA A 94 -7.84 -8.92 -2.78
C ALA A 94 -8.49 -7.54 -2.60
N LYS A 95 -9.73 -7.35 -3.08
CA LYS A 95 -10.50 -6.11 -2.93
C LYS A 95 -10.77 -5.69 -1.48
N PHE A 96 -10.56 -6.57 -0.50
CA PHE A 96 -10.62 -6.23 0.93
C PHE A 96 -9.35 -5.59 1.47
N PHE A 97 -8.33 -5.37 0.64
CA PHE A 97 -7.06 -4.77 1.04
C PHE A 97 -6.77 -3.50 0.22
N PRO A 98 -6.20 -2.45 0.84
CA PRO A 98 -5.81 -1.23 0.12
C PRO A 98 -4.74 -1.52 -0.95
N THR A 99 -3.95 -2.58 -0.79
CA THR A 99 -2.91 -3.02 -1.73
C THR A 99 -3.47 -3.33 -3.12
N TYR A 100 -4.70 -3.87 -3.21
CA TYR A 100 -5.35 -4.13 -4.50
C TYR A 100 -5.54 -2.86 -5.32
N TYR A 101 -6.06 -1.80 -4.69
CA TYR A 101 -6.31 -0.52 -5.34
C TYR A 101 -5.00 0.18 -5.69
N PHE A 102 -3.97 0.05 -4.86
CA PHE A 102 -2.62 0.55 -5.14
C PHE A 102 -2.04 -0.05 -6.42
N VAL A 103 -2.06 -1.38 -6.54
CA VAL A 103 -1.57 -2.08 -7.75
C VAL A 103 -2.42 -1.71 -8.96
N LYS A 104 -3.75 -1.68 -8.81
CA LYS A 104 -4.67 -1.34 -9.91
C LYS A 104 -4.39 0.05 -10.49
N ILE A 105 -4.17 1.06 -9.64
CA ILE A 105 -3.78 2.41 -10.09
C ILE A 105 -2.45 2.40 -10.85
N ASN A 106 -1.47 1.62 -10.38
CA ASN A 106 -0.15 1.57 -11.02
C ASN A 106 -0.21 0.98 -12.44
N ASP A 107 -1.07 -0.01 -12.65
CA ASP A 107 -1.25 -0.71 -13.94
C ASP A 107 -2.18 0.04 -14.91
N MET A 108 -3.01 0.97 -14.43
CA MET A 108 -3.88 1.79 -15.28
C MET A 108 -3.09 2.78 -16.14
N ARG A 109 -3.39 2.81 -17.44
CA ARG A 109 -3.08 3.94 -18.31
C ARG A 109 -4.12 5.03 -18.09
N VAL A 110 -3.70 6.18 -17.57
CA VAL A 110 -4.59 7.29 -17.23
C VAL A 110 -4.32 8.47 -18.14
N ASN A 111 -5.39 9.10 -18.61
CA ASN A 111 -5.32 10.35 -19.37
C ASN A 111 -5.56 11.55 -18.44
N SER A 112 -6.29 11.35 -17.34
CA SER A 112 -6.56 12.36 -16.31
C SER A 112 -6.51 11.76 -14.91
N PHE A 113 -6.25 12.61 -13.92
CA PHE A 113 -6.29 12.21 -12.50
C PHE A 113 -7.70 11.73 -12.06
N LEU A 114 -8.75 12.18 -12.75
CA LEU A 114 -10.12 11.74 -12.48
C LEU A 114 -10.33 10.24 -12.72
N ASP A 115 -9.47 9.60 -13.51
CA ASP A 115 -9.57 8.17 -13.85
C ASP A 115 -9.28 7.27 -12.64
N VAL A 116 -8.50 7.76 -11.66
CA VAL A 116 -8.06 6.99 -10.47
C VAL A 116 -8.77 7.42 -9.18
N LYS A 117 -9.75 8.32 -9.29
CA LYS A 117 -10.42 8.91 -8.11
C LYS A 117 -11.09 7.86 -7.24
N ALA A 118 -11.66 6.81 -7.83
CA ALA A 118 -12.40 5.79 -7.11
C ALA A 118 -11.46 4.91 -6.28
N GLU A 119 -10.33 4.51 -6.86
CA GLU A 119 -9.31 3.69 -6.21
C GLU A 119 -8.62 4.47 -5.09
N ILE A 120 -8.30 5.75 -5.30
CA ILE A 120 -7.77 6.64 -4.25
C ILE A 120 -8.78 6.80 -3.11
N PHE A 121 -10.05 7.02 -3.46
CA PHE A 121 -11.12 7.13 -2.45
C PHE A 121 -11.25 5.85 -1.63
N MET A 122 -11.17 4.68 -2.26
CA MET A 122 -11.19 3.40 -1.55
C MET A 122 -10.00 3.25 -0.59
N GLN A 123 -8.78 3.62 -1.01
CA GLN A 123 -7.63 3.62 -0.10
C GLN A 123 -7.87 4.53 1.12
N LEU A 124 -8.37 5.75 0.91
CA LEU A 124 -8.71 6.67 1.99
C LEU A 124 -9.79 6.12 2.93
N LEU A 125 -10.77 5.39 2.39
CA LEU A 125 -11.81 4.73 3.18
C LEU A 125 -11.21 3.64 4.08
N PHE A 126 -10.28 2.83 3.56
CA PHE A 126 -9.51 1.89 4.40
C PHE A 126 -8.70 2.61 5.47
N ALA A 127 -8.01 3.70 5.12
CA ALA A 127 -7.26 4.50 6.07
C ALA A 127 -8.16 4.99 7.22
N LEU A 128 -9.33 5.55 6.89
CA LEU A 128 -10.31 6.02 7.85
C LEU A 128 -10.83 4.87 8.73
N ALA A 129 -11.17 3.73 8.13
CA ALA A 129 -11.65 2.56 8.86
C ALA A 129 -10.59 2.06 9.86
N PHE A 130 -9.33 1.92 9.44
CA PHE A 130 -8.25 1.51 10.33
C PHE A 130 -7.96 2.54 11.41
N LEU A 131 -8.03 3.83 11.08
CA LEU A 131 -7.85 4.89 12.06
C LEU A 131 -8.95 4.85 13.14
N LEU A 132 -10.22 4.73 12.74
CA LEU A 132 -11.35 4.64 13.67
C LEU A 132 -11.25 3.40 14.56
N LEU A 133 -10.92 2.23 13.99
CA LEU A 133 -10.67 1.02 14.77
C LEU A 133 -9.50 1.20 15.73
N GLY A 134 -8.39 1.77 15.27
CA GLY A 134 -7.23 2.08 16.11
C GLY A 134 -7.58 3.00 17.27
N LEU A 135 -8.35 4.07 17.03
CA LEU A 135 -8.81 4.98 18.08
C LEU A 135 -9.76 4.30 19.07
N TYR A 136 -10.66 3.45 18.59
CA TYR A 136 -11.57 2.68 19.44
C TYR A 136 -10.78 1.80 20.41
N PHE A 137 -9.86 0.96 19.91
CA PHE A 137 -9.05 0.08 20.74
C PHE A 137 -8.07 0.86 21.64
N SER A 138 -7.54 1.99 21.17
CA SER A 138 -6.70 2.87 21.99
C SER A 138 -7.46 3.39 23.22
N ARG A 139 -8.71 3.85 23.04
CA ARG A 139 -9.55 4.33 24.14
C ARG A 139 -9.96 3.22 25.10
N VAL A 140 -10.25 2.02 24.59
CA VAL A 140 -10.58 0.86 25.45
C VAL A 140 -9.37 0.46 26.29
N SER A 141 -8.18 0.41 25.69
CA SER A 141 -6.94 0.07 26.39
C SER A 141 -6.52 1.13 27.42
N GLN A 142 -6.97 2.38 27.32
CA GLN A 142 -6.71 3.43 28.32
C GLN A 142 -7.63 3.36 29.54
N LYS A 143 -8.77 2.65 29.44
CA LYS A 143 -9.76 2.51 30.51
C LYS A 143 -9.64 1.22 31.32
N ALA A 144 -8.86 0.26 30.82
CA ALA A 144 -8.53 -1.00 31.50
C ALA A 144 -7.23 -0.85 32.29
#